data_AF-Q5HK74-F1
#
_entry.id   AF-Q5HK74-F1
#
_cell.length_a   1.000
_cell.length_b   1.000
_cell.length_c   1.000
_cell.angle_alpha   90.00
_cell.angle_beta   90.00
_cell.angle_gamma   90.00
#
_symmetry.space_group_name_H-M   'P 1'
#
loop_
_entity.id
_entity.type
_entity.pdbx_description
1 polymer ?
#
loop_
_entity_poly.entity_id
_entity_poly.type
_entity_poly.pdbx_seq_one_letter_code
_entity_poly.pdbx_strand_id
1 'polypeptide(L)'
;MLDNLKNVNHKSFDKYTNNDQLTKVNIFFGRNGSGKSSLSEWLKLNNEKSVIFNTRYLKNNIEQVEKIDGISKVRKLSKEELNNYSDYYSSVFNEVMSFALKGRGKVINLNDYIKYANKMRFILESHARSHYKIEYATAASVPELSKYYDIEKERMKDLEKSLDIINSLSHGISFIDNHNEELSVIEVHEAIRKVIGIIYKKDKQHVSAMCSGVLTKENKEELQKWI
;
A
#
# COMPACT_ATOMS: atom_id res chain seq x y z
N MET A 1 -18.52 30.88 13.12
CA MET A 1 -17.44 30.06 13.71
C MET A 1 -18.13 29.02 14.58
N LEU A 2 -17.59 27.81 14.73
CA LEU A 2 -18.15 26.85 15.69
C LEU A 2 -17.53 27.16 17.04
N ASP A 3 -18.32 27.55 18.04
CA ASP A 3 -17.79 28.04 19.32
C ASP A 3 -17.65 26.92 20.36
N ASN A 4 -18.45 25.86 20.25
CA ASN A 4 -18.38 24.65 21.09
C ASN A 4 -19.02 23.46 20.38
N LEU A 5 -18.78 22.26 20.92
CA LEU A 5 -19.45 21.04 20.48
C LEU A 5 -20.68 20.83 21.35
N LYS A 6 -21.89 21.04 20.80
CA LYS A 6 -23.15 20.81 21.52
C LYS A 6 -23.99 19.76 20.83
N ASN A 7 -24.57 18.86 21.61
CA ASN A 7 -25.49 17.83 21.13
C ASN A 7 -24.96 17.04 19.93
N VAL A 8 -23.66 16.71 19.94
CA VAL A 8 -23.05 15.86 18.92
C VAL A 8 -23.71 14.49 18.99
N ASN A 9 -24.48 14.17 17.96
CA ASN A 9 -25.23 12.93 17.85
C ASN A 9 -24.94 12.30 16.49
N HIS A 10 -23.97 11.39 16.45
CA HIS A 10 -23.54 10.71 15.22
C HIS A 10 -22.69 9.48 15.52
N LYS A 11 -23.11 8.32 14.99
CA LYS A 11 -22.45 7.03 15.18
C LYS A 11 -22.17 6.72 16.66
N SER A 12 -20.92 6.87 17.08
CA SER A 12 -20.42 6.55 18.42
C SER A 12 -20.73 7.63 19.47
N PHE A 13 -21.30 8.77 19.07
CA PHE A 13 -21.69 9.85 19.99
C PHE A 13 -23.20 9.84 20.21
N ASP A 14 -23.61 9.85 21.49
CA ASP A 14 -24.99 10.07 21.93
C ASP A 14 -25.08 11.40 22.70
N LYS A 15 -25.64 12.41 22.03
CA LYS A 15 -25.87 13.78 22.57
C LYS A 15 -24.68 14.38 23.33
N TYR A 16 -23.47 14.10 22.87
CA TYR A 16 -22.25 14.56 23.53
C TYR A 16 -22.14 16.09 23.47
N THR A 17 -21.74 16.70 24.59
CA THR A 17 -21.47 18.14 24.68
C THR A 17 -20.12 18.37 25.33
N ASN A 18 -19.32 19.24 24.71
CA ASN A 18 -18.08 19.77 25.29
C ASN A 18 -18.30 21.24 25.67
N ASN A 19 -17.92 21.59 26.90
CA ASN A 19 -17.99 22.95 27.44
C ASN A 19 -16.77 23.81 27.07
N ASP A 20 -15.71 23.21 26.53
CA ASP A 20 -14.52 23.90 26.05
C ASP A 20 -14.87 24.79 24.85
N GLN A 21 -14.30 25.99 24.84
CA GLN A 21 -14.44 26.91 23.74
C GLN A 21 -13.50 26.51 22.60
N LEU A 22 -14.07 26.32 21.41
CA LEU A 22 -13.31 26.08 20.19
C LEU A 22 -12.71 27.40 19.70
N THR A 23 -11.47 27.33 19.22
CA THR A 23 -10.76 28.46 18.61
C THR A 23 -10.80 28.35 17.08
N LYS A 24 -10.01 29.17 16.37
CA LYS A 24 -9.92 29.12 14.90
C LYS A 24 -9.34 27.80 14.39
N VAL A 25 -8.46 27.17 15.16
CA VAL A 25 -7.82 25.89 14.81
C VAL A 25 -7.88 24.99 16.03
N ASN A 26 -8.49 23.81 15.89
CA ASN A 26 -8.66 22.85 16.99
C ASN A 26 -8.10 21.50 16.57
N ILE A 27 -7.36 20.85 17.47
CA ILE A 27 -6.74 19.54 17.23
C ILE A 27 -7.44 18.51 18.13
N PHE A 28 -8.02 17.49 17.52
CA PHE A 28 -8.67 16.38 18.23
C PHE A 28 -7.85 15.11 18.05
N PHE A 29 -7.42 14.49 19.15
CA PHE A 29 -6.60 13.28 19.15
C PHE A 29 -7.15 12.22 20.10
N GLY A 30 -6.72 10.97 19.95
CA GLY A 30 -7.22 9.81 20.72
C GLY A 30 -6.85 8.47 20.09
N ARG A 31 -7.05 7.36 20.80
CA ARG A 31 -6.74 5.99 20.32
C ARG A 31 -7.59 5.58 19.11
N ASN A 32 -7.16 4.58 18.35
CA ASN A 32 -8.00 4.01 17.29
C ASN A 32 -9.32 3.51 17.88
N GLY A 33 -10.44 3.79 17.21
CA GLY A 33 -11.78 3.52 17.72
C GLY A 33 -12.40 4.58 18.64
N SER A 34 -11.65 5.62 19.06
CA SER A 34 -12.15 6.66 19.99
C SER A 34 -13.17 7.66 19.41
N GLY A 35 -13.78 7.36 18.24
CA GLY A 35 -14.81 8.22 17.64
C GLY A 35 -14.32 9.43 16.81
N LYS A 36 -13.00 9.62 16.62
CA LYS A 36 -12.47 10.78 15.83
C LYS A 36 -13.09 10.92 14.45
N SER A 37 -13.23 9.81 13.70
CA SER A 37 -13.84 9.82 12.37
C SER A 37 -15.31 10.22 12.44
N SER A 38 -16.06 9.69 13.41
CA SER A 38 -17.47 9.99 13.65
C SER A 38 -17.69 11.48 13.95
N LEU A 39 -16.81 12.10 14.75
CA LEU A 39 -16.84 13.53 15.04
C LEU A 39 -16.53 14.35 13.79
N SER A 40 -15.53 13.94 13.00
CA SER A 40 -15.15 14.64 11.77
C SER A 40 -16.28 14.62 10.73
N GLU A 41 -17.03 13.53 10.65
CA GLU A 41 -18.19 13.43 9.75
C GLU A 41 -19.36 14.29 10.24
N TRP A 42 -19.64 14.27 11.54
CA TRP A 42 -20.67 15.13 12.11
C TRP A 42 -20.37 16.62 11.88
N LEU A 43 -19.12 17.05 12.08
CA LEU A 43 -18.68 18.43 11.83
C LEU A 43 -18.87 18.84 10.36
N LYS A 44 -18.63 17.93 9.40
CA LYS A 44 -18.88 18.18 7.98
C LYS A 44 -20.36 18.38 7.67
N LEU A 45 -21.22 17.57 8.27
CA LEU A 45 -22.67 17.62 8.04
C LEU A 45 -23.32 18.84 8.69
N ASN A 46 -22.77 19.32 9.81
CA ASN A 46 -23.39 20.37 10.63
C ASN A 46 -22.68 21.72 10.53
N ASN A 47 -21.55 21.80 9.81
CA ASN A 47 -20.83 23.05 9.61
C ASN A 47 -20.08 23.09 8.27
N GLU A 48 -20.73 23.60 7.24
CA GLU A 48 -20.16 23.73 5.89
C GLU A 48 -18.94 24.67 5.83
N LYS A 49 -18.80 25.57 6.81
CA LYS A 49 -17.68 26.54 6.87
C LYS A 49 -16.43 25.95 7.53
N SER A 50 -16.50 24.75 8.09
CA SER A 50 -15.38 24.08 8.75
C SER A 50 -14.54 23.28 7.75
N VAL A 51 -13.26 23.64 7.64
CA VAL A 51 -12.28 22.84 6.89
C VAL A 51 -11.74 21.74 7.79
N ILE A 52 -11.90 20.47 7.37
CA ILE A 52 -11.48 19.31 8.15
C ILE A 52 -10.27 18.64 7.51
N PHE A 53 -9.12 18.76 8.18
CA PHE A 53 -7.87 18.10 7.83
C PHE A 53 -7.80 16.71 8.45
N ASN A 54 -8.49 15.73 7.86
CA ASN A 54 -8.41 14.32 8.26
C ASN A 54 -7.66 13.46 7.24
N THR A 55 -7.37 12.20 7.58
CA THR A 55 -6.65 11.27 6.69
C THR A 55 -7.25 11.19 5.29
N ARG A 56 -8.58 11.28 5.16
CA ARG A 56 -9.27 11.27 3.87
C ARG A 56 -9.05 12.57 3.08
N TYR A 57 -9.09 13.72 3.75
CA TYR A 57 -8.74 15.00 3.12
C TYR A 57 -7.29 15.02 2.65
N LEU A 58 -6.36 14.52 3.47
CA LEU A 58 -4.95 14.39 3.10
C LEU A 58 -4.77 13.44 1.91
N LYS A 59 -5.36 12.24 1.95
CA LYS A 59 -5.30 11.25 0.86
C LYS A 59 -5.91 11.77 -0.45
N ASN A 60 -7.00 12.54 -0.38
CA ASN A 60 -7.72 13.01 -1.56
C ASN A 60 -7.14 14.29 -2.15
N ASN A 61 -6.40 15.09 -1.37
CA ASN A 61 -5.95 16.41 -1.80
C ASN A 61 -4.44 16.58 -1.78
N ILE A 62 -3.68 15.67 -1.16
CA ILE A 62 -2.26 15.88 -0.92
C ILE A 62 -1.46 14.61 -1.11
N GLU A 63 -0.88 14.52 -2.30
CA GLU A 63 0.16 13.56 -2.65
C GLU A 63 1.41 13.80 -1.78
N GLN A 64 1.96 12.71 -1.25
CA GLN A 64 3.15 12.54 -0.40
C GLN A 64 3.28 13.34 0.91
N VAL A 65 3.54 12.60 1.99
CA VAL A 65 3.93 13.11 3.31
C VAL A 65 5.42 12.86 3.49
N GLU A 66 6.21 13.92 3.59
CA GLU A 66 7.63 13.85 3.95
C GLU A 66 7.77 14.00 5.47
N LYS A 67 8.51 13.09 6.11
CA LYS A 67 8.92 13.25 7.51
C LYS A 67 10.32 13.84 7.54
N ILE A 68 10.43 15.09 8.00
CA ILE A 68 11.70 15.74 8.30
C ILE A 68 11.65 16.12 9.78
N ASP A 69 12.62 15.64 10.57
CA ASP A 69 12.77 15.95 12.00
C ASP A 69 11.50 15.74 12.84
N GLY A 70 10.77 14.64 12.58
CA GLY A 70 9.54 14.30 13.30
C GLY A 70 8.32 15.12 12.88
N ILE A 71 8.47 16.09 11.97
CA ILE A 71 7.39 16.91 11.42
C ILE A 71 6.97 16.33 10.07
N SER A 72 5.68 16.01 9.95
CA SER A 72 5.09 15.59 8.68
C SER A 72 4.77 16.82 7.85
N LYS A 73 5.59 17.09 6.83
CA LYS A 73 5.33 18.12 5.81
C LYS A 73 4.58 17.51 4.64
N VAL A 74 3.68 18.32 4.12
CA VAL A 74 2.62 17.90 3.22
C VAL A 74 2.74 18.83 2.01
N ARG A 75 3.14 18.30 0.85
CA ARG A 75 3.52 19.11 -0.31
C ARG A 75 2.89 18.57 -1.59
N LYS A 76 2.25 19.44 -2.36
CA LYS A 76 1.71 19.09 -3.69
C LYS A 76 2.86 18.75 -4.64
N LEU A 77 2.83 17.56 -5.25
CA LEU A 77 3.82 17.15 -6.23
C LEU A 77 3.64 17.94 -7.53
N SER A 78 4.75 18.39 -8.11
CA SER A 78 4.77 18.96 -9.46
C SER A 78 4.61 17.87 -10.53
N LYS A 79 4.31 18.25 -11.77
CA LYS A 79 4.30 17.30 -12.91
C LYS A 79 5.65 16.59 -13.10
N GLU A 80 6.75 17.28 -12.84
CA GLU A 80 8.10 16.73 -12.88
C GLU A 80 8.29 15.65 -11.80
N GLU A 81 7.69 15.84 -10.63
CA GLU A 81 7.76 14.87 -9.53
C GLU A 81 6.79 13.71 -9.69
N LEU A 82 5.66 13.94 -10.35
CA LEU A 82 4.77 12.87 -10.80
C LEU A 82 5.44 12.01 -11.88
N ASN A 83 6.17 12.64 -12.80
CA ASN A 83 7.01 11.92 -13.75
C ASN A 83 8.11 11.15 -13.01
N ASN A 84 8.79 11.77 -12.04
CA ASN A 84 9.75 11.08 -11.18
C ASN A 84 9.12 9.93 -10.39
N TYR A 85 7.84 10.01 -10.03
CA TYR A 85 7.13 8.91 -9.35
C TYR A 85 6.85 7.74 -10.31
N SER A 86 6.47 8.04 -11.55
CA SER A 86 6.36 7.05 -12.62
C SER A 86 7.72 6.41 -12.93
N ASP A 87 8.78 7.22 -13.02
CA ASP A 87 10.14 6.76 -13.26
C ASP A 87 10.67 5.96 -12.08
N TYR A 88 10.36 6.37 -10.85
CA TYR A 88 10.69 5.63 -9.63
C TYR A 88 9.94 4.29 -9.59
N TYR A 89 8.64 4.28 -9.86
CA TYR A 89 7.85 3.05 -9.93
C TYR A 89 8.40 2.10 -11.00
N SER A 90 8.67 2.62 -12.20
CA SER A 90 9.29 1.87 -13.30
C SER A 90 10.67 1.33 -12.92
N SER A 91 11.54 2.14 -12.31
CA SER A 91 12.86 1.73 -11.83
C SER A 91 12.76 0.62 -10.79
N VAL A 92 11.88 0.77 -9.81
CA VAL A 92 11.64 -0.24 -8.76
C VAL A 92 11.10 -1.53 -9.37
N PHE A 93 10.19 -1.44 -10.34
CA PHE A 93 9.66 -2.62 -11.03
C PHE A 93 10.75 -3.31 -11.86
N ASN A 94 11.55 -2.59 -12.62
CA ASN A 94 12.69 -3.17 -13.36
C ASN A 94 13.67 -3.90 -12.44
N GLU A 95 13.96 -3.34 -11.27
CA GLU A 95 14.87 -3.97 -10.29
C GLU A 95 14.28 -5.27 -9.73
N VAL A 96 13.02 -5.25 -9.29
CA VAL A 96 12.36 -6.45 -8.76
C VAL A 96 12.17 -7.50 -9.86
N MET A 97 11.82 -7.09 -11.08
CA MET A 97 11.71 -7.99 -12.23
C MET A 97 13.08 -8.61 -12.58
N SER A 98 14.16 -7.83 -12.55
CA SER A 98 15.51 -8.35 -12.75
C SER A 98 15.89 -9.40 -11.72
N PHE A 99 15.49 -9.21 -10.46
CA PHE A 99 15.65 -10.21 -9.42
C PHE A 99 14.82 -11.46 -9.70
N ALA A 100 13.54 -11.31 -10.01
CA ALA A 100 12.62 -12.42 -10.30
C ALA A 100 13.02 -13.24 -11.54
N LEU A 101 13.65 -12.62 -12.53
CA LEU A 101 14.13 -13.30 -13.73
C LEU A 101 15.40 -14.11 -13.51
N LYS A 102 16.12 -13.93 -12.38
CA LYS A 102 17.30 -14.74 -12.08
C LYS A 102 16.90 -16.20 -11.89
N GLY A 103 17.67 -17.11 -12.47
CA GLY A 103 17.53 -18.55 -12.21
C GLY A 103 17.86 -18.87 -10.75
N ARG A 104 17.24 -19.93 -10.21
CA ARG A 104 17.35 -20.35 -8.79
C ARG A 104 18.79 -20.42 -8.27
N GLY A 105 19.72 -20.94 -9.07
CA GLY A 105 21.14 -21.02 -8.69
C GLY A 105 21.85 -19.67 -8.52
N LYS A 106 21.34 -18.60 -9.15
CA LYS A 106 21.90 -17.25 -9.04
C LYS A 106 21.35 -16.46 -7.86
N VAL A 107 20.19 -16.84 -7.31
CA VAL A 107 19.55 -16.14 -6.19
C VAL A 107 19.91 -16.74 -4.83
N ILE A 108 20.29 -18.02 -4.77
CA ILE A 108 20.54 -18.72 -3.50
C ILE A 108 21.63 -18.07 -2.62
N ASN A 109 22.56 -17.34 -3.22
CA ASN A 109 23.68 -16.68 -2.51
C ASN A 109 23.46 -15.17 -2.30
N LEU A 110 22.26 -14.65 -2.53
CA LEU A 110 21.97 -13.23 -2.31
C LEU A 110 21.56 -13.00 -0.85
N ASN A 111 22.30 -12.14 -0.15
CA ASN A 111 22.03 -11.80 1.25
C ASN A 111 20.99 -10.67 1.39
N ASP A 112 20.95 -9.72 0.45
CA ASP A 112 20.06 -8.55 0.54
C ASP A 112 18.66 -8.78 -0.07
N TYR A 113 18.15 -10.01 -0.02
CA TYR A 113 16.91 -10.36 -0.73
C TYR A 113 15.65 -9.71 -0.13
N ILE A 114 15.70 -9.36 1.15
CA ILE A 114 14.63 -8.69 1.90
C ILE A 114 14.16 -7.40 1.20
N LYS A 115 15.08 -6.63 0.62
CA LYS A 115 14.73 -5.36 -0.06
C LYS A 115 13.79 -5.55 -1.24
N TYR A 116 13.82 -6.72 -1.90
CA TYR A 116 12.95 -7.00 -3.04
C TYR A 116 11.51 -7.29 -2.61
N ALA A 117 11.30 -7.88 -1.42
CA ALA A 117 9.95 -8.08 -0.88
C ALA A 117 9.27 -6.73 -0.62
N ASN A 118 9.99 -5.79 -0.01
CA ASN A 118 9.48 -4.45 0.30
C ASN A 118 9.09 -3.69 -0.98
N LYS A 119 9.95 -3.79 -1.99
CA LYS A 119 9.71 -3.22 -3.32
C LYS A 119 8.53 -3.90 -4.02
N MET A 120 8.39 -5.22 -3.90
CA MET A 120 7.27 -5.96 -4.49
C MET A 120 5.93 -5.56 -3.87
N ARG A 121 5.87 -5.40 -2.54
CA ARG A 121 4.70 -4.86 -1.85
C ARG A 121 4.32 -3.49 -2.40
N PHE A 122 5.30 -2.59 -2.50
CA PHE A 122 5.09 -1.25 -3.07
C PHE A 122 4.53 -1.31 -4.50
N ILE A 123 5.04 -2.22 -5.35
CA ILE A 123 4.56 -2.39 -6.73
C ILE A 123 3.09 -2.82 -6.75
N LEU A 124 2.76 -3.87 -5.99
CA LEU A 124 1.40 -4.42 -5.95
C LEU A 124 0.40 -3.41 -5.37
N GLU A 125 0.73 -2.78 -4.23
CA GLU A 125 -0.14 -1.77 -3.60
C GLU A 125 -0.31 -0.55 -4.51
N SER A 126 0.75 -0.09 -5.19
CA SER A 126 0.63 1.04 -6.12
C SER A 126 -0.25 0.71 -7.33
N HIS A 127 -0.11 -0.50 -7.90
CA HIS A 127 -0.97 -0.96 -8.99
C HIS A 127 -2.43 -1.13 -8.53
N ALA A 128 -2.65 -1.84 -7.42
CA ALA A 128 -3.98 -2.13 -6.90
C ALA A 128 -4.74 -0.88 -6.42
N ARG A 129 -4.03 0.06 -5.77
CA ARG A 129 -4.61 1.33 -5.32
C ARG A 129 -5.05 2.19 -6.49
N SER A 130 -4.21 2.30 -7.52
CA SER A 130 -4.46 3.17 -8.68
C SER A 130 -5.63 2.67 -9.54
N HIS A 131 -5.83 1.35 -9.63
CA HIS A 131 -6.83 0.76 -10.52
C HIS A 131 -8.10 0.28 -9.79
N TYR A 132 -7.98 -0.13 -8.52
CA TYR A 132 -9.04 -0.85 -7.81
C TYR A 132 -9.35 -0.29 -6.41
N LYS A 133 -8.68 0.79 -5.98
CA LYS A 133 -8.84 1.45 -4.67
C LYS A 133 -8.54 0.53 -3.46
N ILE A 134 -7.76 -0.53 -3.66
CA ILE A 134 -7.28 -1.41 -2.60
C ILE A 134 -6.03 -0.76 -1.98
N GLU A 135 -6.09 -0.38 -0.71
CA GLU A 135 -4.99 0.35 -0.05
C GLU A 135 -3.85 -0.57 0.44
N TYR A 136 -4.17 -1.79 0.85
CA TYR A 136 -3.21 -2.71 1.47
C TYR A 136 -3.28 -4.08 0.80
N ALA A 137 -2.12 -4.61 0.41
CA ALA A 137 -2.03 -5.92 -0.22
C ALA A 137 -1.59 -6.98 0.79
N THR A 138 -2.50 -7.32 1.71
CA THR A 138 -2.31 -8.34 2.76
C THR A 138 -3.12 -9.60 2.46
N ALA A 139 -2.88 -10.70 3.18
CA ALA A 139 -3.71 -11.92 3.06
C ALA A 139 -5.22 -11.62 3.20
N ALA A 140 -5.60 -10.71 4.10
CA ALA A 140 -6.99 -10.28 4.29
C ALA A 140 -7.62 -9.64 3.03
N SER A 141 -6.81 -9.08 2.13
CA SER A 141 -7.26 -8.48 0.86
C SER A 141 -7.36 -9.48 -0.28
N VAL A 142 -6.93 -10.75 -0.11
CA VAL A 142 -6.92 -11.75 -1.18
C VAL A 142 -8.29 -12.02 -1.80
N PRO A 143 -9.41 -12.08 -1.06
CA PRO A 143 -10.73 -12.21 -1.68
C PRO A 143 -11.06 -11.07 -2.66
N GLU A 144 -10.66 -9.85 -2.32
CA GLU A 144 -10.86 -8.68 -3.19
C GLU A 144 -9.87 -8.68 -4.36
N LEU A 145 -8.59 -8.97 -4.11
CA LEU A 145 -7.57 -9.10 -5.16
C LEU A 145 -7.95 -10.20 -6.15
N SER A 146 -8.43 -11.36 -5.70
CA SER A 146 -8.85 -12.46 -6.56
C SER A 146 -9.95 -12.02 -7.53
N LYS A 147 -10.89 -11.20 -7.08
CA LYS A 147 -11.95 -10.65 -7.92
C LYS A 147 -11.42 -9.71 -9.00
N TYR A 148 -10.47 -8.83 -8.68
CA TYR A 148 -9.97 -7.85 -9.65
C TYR A 148 -8.90 -8.41 -10.60
N TYR A 149 -8.07 -9.34 -10.13
CA TYR A 149 -6.98 -9.95 -10.89
C TYR A 149 -7.36 -11.29 -11.52
N ASP A 150 -8.63 -11.69 -11.45
CA ASP A 150 -9.17 -12.93 -12.04
C ASP A 150 -8.36 -14.18 -11.62
N ILE A 151 -8.19 -14.32 -10.30
CA ILE A 151 -7.42 -15.40 -9.67
C ILE A 151 -8.37 -16.54 -9.31
N GLU A 152 -8.06 -17.73 -9.79
CA GLU A 152 -8.76 -18.98 -9.49
C GLU A 152 -8.78 -19.27 -7.98
N LYS A 153 -9.89 -19.82 -7.47
CA LYS A 153 -10.08 -20.06 -6.03
C LYS A 153 -9.01 -20.98 -5.46
N GLU A 154 -8.60 -21.97 -6.24
CA GLU A 154 -7.58 -22.97 -5.91
C GLU A 154 -6.21 -22.31 -5.67
N ARG A 155 -5.96 -21.15 -6.29
CA ARG A 155 -4.69 -20.41 -6.21
C ARG A 155 -4.71 -19.30 -5.17
N MET A 156 -5.86 -19.01 -4.55
CA MET A 156 -5.98 -17.97 -3.53
C MET A 156 -5.09 -18.26 -2.30
N LYS A 157 -5.03 -19.52 -1.84
CA LYS A 157 -4.18 -19.91 -0.71
C LYS A 157 -2.69 -19.70 -0.99
N ASP A 158 -2.27 -19.96 -2.23
CA ASP A 158 -0.90 -19.73 -2.67
C ASP A 158 -0.55 -18.24 -2.70
N LEU A 159 -1.51 -17.40 -3.09
CA LEU A 159 -1.36 -15.95 -3.03
C LEU A 159 -1.32 -15.45 -1.58
N GLU A 160 -2.20 -15.94 -0.71
CA GLU A 160 -2.20 -15.60 0.73
C GLU A 160 -0.81 -15.86 1.32
N LYS A 161 -0.26 -17.06 1.10
CA LYS A 161 1.10 -17.41 1.55
C LYS A 161 2.16 -16.47 0.97
N SER A 162 2.06 -16.13 -0.31
CA SER A 162 3.03 -15.24 -0.98
C SER A 162 2.97 -13.82 -0.43
N LEU A 163 1.77 -13.29 -0.16
CA LEU A 163 1.58 -11.99 0.46
C LEU A 163 2.04 -11.99 1.91
N ASP A 164 1.85 -13.06 2.66
CA ASP A 164 2.36 -13.16 4.04
C ASP A 164 3.89 -13.13 4.07
N ILE A 165 4.56 -13.88 3.18
CA ILE A 165 6.03 -13.82 3.01
C ILE A 165 6.50 -12.40 2.67
N ILE A 166 5.81 -11.73 1.74
CA ILE A 166 6.18 -10.36 1.34
C ILE A 166 5.94 -9.36 2.48
N ASN A 167 4.82 -9.50 3.20
CA ASN A 167 4.44 -8.57 4.25
C ASN A 167 5.31 -8.72 5.50
N SER A 168 5.68 -9.95 5.90
CA SER A 168 6.54 -10.21 7.06
C SER A 168 7.90 -9.54 6.93
N LEU A 169 8.46 -9.49 5.72
CA LEU A 169 9.72 -8.85 5.41
C LEU A 169 9.62 -7.32 5.27
N SER A 170 8.42 -6.81 4.96
CA SER A 170 8.16 -5.38 4.74
C SER A 170 8.01 -4.52 5.99
N HIS A 171 7.77 -5.13 7.15
CA HIS A 171 7.60 -4.41 8.42
C HIS A 171 8.92 -4.20 9.20
N GLY A 172 10.06 -4.57 8.61
CA GLY A 172 11.36 -4.57 9.29
C GLY A 172 11.53 -5.79 10.18
N ILE A 173 12.77 -6.03 10.60
CA ILE A 173 13.26 -7.19 11.38
C ILE A 173 12.38 -7.54 12.61
N SER A 174 11.58 -6.59 13.11
CA SER A 174 10.72 -6.74 14.29
C SER A 174 9.62 -7.81 14.20
N PHE A 175 9.29 -8.34 13.01
CA PHE A 175 8.38 -9.49 12.87
C PHE A 175 9.09 -10.85 12.79
N ILE A 176 10.40 -10.86 12.46
CA ILE A 176 11.20 -12.09 12.35
C ILE A 176 11.56 -12.62 13.74
N ASP A 177 11.63 -11.76 14.77
CA ASP A 177 11.91 -12.18 16.15
C ASP A 177 10.82 -13.06 16.80
N ASN A 178 9.63 -13.18 16.20
CA ASN A 178 8.51 -13.97 16.76
C ASN A 178 8.21 -15.29 16.02
N HIS A 179 8.90 -15.59 14.91
CA HIS A 179 8.80 -16.88 14.23
C HIS A 179 10.21 -17.42 13.99
N ASN A 180 10.55 -18.53 14.64
CA ASN A 180 11.86 -19.21 14.63
C ASN A 180 12.33 -19.76 13.26
N GLU A 181 11.85 -19.25 12.13
CA GLU A 181 12.28 -19.68 10.79
C GLU A 181 12.62 -18.44 9.94
N GLU A 182 13.92 -18.24 9.70
CA GLU A 182 14.42 -17.30 8.70
C GLU A 182 13.89 -17.71 7.31
N LEU A 183 13.08 -16.86 6.68
CA LEU A 183 12.56 -17.11 5.33
C LEU A 183 13.71 -17.26 4.34
N SER A 184 13.72 -18.32 3.55
CA SER A 184 14.79 -18.51 2.56
C SER A 184 14.64 -17.53 1.38
N VAL A 185 15.78 -17.13 0.79
CA VAL A 185 15.79 -16.32 -0.44
C VAL A 185 14.97 -16.95 -1.57
N ILE A 186 14.87 -18.29 -1.61
CA ILE A 186 14.09 -19.01 -2.59
C ILE A 186 12.59 -18.81 -2.38
N GLU A 187 12.12 -18.86 -1.13
CA GLU A 187 10.70 -18.62 -0.82
C GLU A 187 10.29 -17.19 -1.17
N VAL A 188 11.14 -16.21 -0.85
CA VAL A 188 10.90 -14.81 -1.21
C VAL A 188 10.88 -14.64 -2.73
N HIS A 189 11.82 -15.26 -3.43
CA HIS A 189 11.90 -15.21 -4.88
C HIS A 189 10.66 -15.79 -5.56
N GLU A 190 10.18 -16.96 -5.12
CA GLU A 190 8.97 -17.58 -5.67
C GLU A 190 7.70 -16.78 -5.31
N ALA A 191 7.61 -16.23 -4.10
CA ALA A 191 6.51 -15.35 -3.71
C ALA A 191 6.45 -14.10 -4.61
N ILE A 192 7.59 -13.46 -4.88
CA ILE A 192 7.69 -12.30 -5.78
C ILE A 192 7.25 -12.68 -7.21
N ARG A 193 7.73 -13.80 -7.75
CA ARG A 193 7.33 -14.29 -9.08
C ARG A 193 5.83 -14.47 -9.19
N LYS A 194 5.20 -15.10 -8.19
CA LYS A 194 3.74 -15.30 -8.15
C LYS A 194 2.98 -13.98 -8.22
N VAL A 195 3.38 -13.00 -7.42
CA VAL A 195 2.72 -11.69 -7.44
C VAL A 195 2.91 -10.97 -8.78
N ILE A 196 4.13 -11.00 -9.35
CA ILE A 196 4.38 -10.44 -10.69
C ILE A 196 3.51 -11.15 -11.74
N GLY A 197 3.43 -12.48 -11.69
CA GLY A 197 2.61 -13.29 -12.59
C GLY A 197 1.15 -12.85 -12.56
N ILE A 198 0.58 -12.66 -11.37
CA ILE A 198 -0.80 -12.18 -11.20
C ILE A 198 -1.01 -10.80 -11.82
N ILE A 199 -0.10 -9.85 -11.59
CA ILE A 199 -0.17 -8.53 -12.23
C ILE A 199 -0.08 -8.68 -13.75
N TYR A 200 0.83 -9.52 -14.24
CA TYR A 200 1.04 -9.74 -15.68
C TYR A 200 -0.17 -10.38 -16.36
N LYS A 201 -0.82 -11.38 -15.75
CA LYS A 201 -2.05 -11.98 -16.30
C LYS A 201 -3.16 -10.94 -16.41
N LYS A 202 -3.27 -10.05 -15.44
CA LYS A 202 -4.28 -9.00 -15.46
C LYS A 202 -3.96 -7.89 -16.47
N ASP A 203 -2.72 -7.42 -16.48
CA ASP A 203 -2.28 -6.28 -17.30
C ASP A 203 -0.88 -6.48 -17.89
N LYS A 204 -0.84 -7.22 -19.00
CA LYS A 204 0.40 -7.52 -19.73
C LYS A 204 1.07 -6.26 -20.29
N GLN A 205 0.27 -5.27 -20.67
CA GLN A 205 0.77 -4.05 -21.30
C GLN A 205 1.46 -3.17 -20.27
N HIS A 206 0.86 -2.98 -19.10
CA HIS A 206 1.46 -2.27 -17.98
C HIS A 206 2.82 -2.86 -17.59
N VAL A 207 2.88 -4.17 -17.32
CA VAL A 207 4.14 -4.84 -16.95
C VAL A 207 5.18 -4.73 -18.07
N SER A 208 4.77 -4.86 -19.34
CA SER A 208 5.69 -4.69 -20.47
C SER A 208 6.24 -3.28 -20.59
N ALA A 209 5.43 -2.25 -20.32
CA ALA A 209 5.84 -0.86 -20.36
C ALA A 209 6.79 -0.51 -19.20
N MET A 210 6.44 -0.96 -18.00
CA MET A 210 7.21 -0.68 -16.78
C MET A 210 8.53 -1.46 -16.72
N CYS A 211 8.60 -2.65 -17.33
CA CYS A 211 9.80 -3.48 -17.31
C CYS A 211 10.49 -3.58 -18.68
N SER A 212 10.34 -2.55 -19.51
CA SER A 212 10.88 -2.53 -20.89
C SER A 212 12.40 -2.64 -20.96
N GLY A 213 13.12 -2.24 -19.89
CA GLY A 213 14.57 -2.39 -19.80
C GLY A 213 15.07 -3.82 -19.55
N VAL A 214 14.19 -4.74 -19.14
CA VAL A 214 14.59 -6.10 -18.68
C VAL A 214 13.78 -7.23 -19.33
N LEU A 215 12.59 -6.94 -19.86
CA LEU A 215 11.73 -7.93 -20.51
C LEU A 215 12.09 -8.12 -21.98
N THR A 216 12.69 -9.28 -22.28
CA THR A 216 12.87 -9.77 -23.65
C THR A 216 11.64 -10.58 -24.10
N LYS A 217 11.57 -10.91 -25.40
CA LYS A 217 10.51 -11.78 -25.94
C LYS A 217 10.50 -13.15 -25.24
N GLU A 218 11.67 -13.73 -24.99
CA GLU A 218 11.86 -15.02 -24.32
C GLU A 218 11.37 -14.99 -22.86
N ASN A 219 11.72 -13.93 -22.12
CA ASN A 219 11.32 -13.82 -20.72
C ASN A 219 9.80 -13.62 -20.55
N LYS A 220 9.11 -13.03 -21.54
CA LYS A 220 7.64 -12.85 -21.50
C LYS A 220 6.86 -14.17 -21.54
N GLU A 221 7.43 -15.21 -22.13
CA GLU A 221 6.84 -16.56 -22.14
C GLU A 221 7.00 -17.21 -20.76
N GLU A 222 8.12 -16.97 -20.09
CA GLU A 222 8.38 -17.47 -18.74
C GLU A 222 7.44 -16.85 -17.71
N LEU A 223 7.13 -15.55 -17.83
CA LEU A 223 6.18 -14.86 -16.94
C LEU A 223 4.78 -15.52 -16.92
N GLN A 224 4.37 -16.17 -18.00
CA GLN A 224 3.07 -16.85 -18.07
C GLN A 224 3.01 -18.10 -17.18
N LYS A 225 4.17 -18.66 -16.82
CA LYS A 225 4.30 -19.85 -15.97
C LYS A 225 4.37 -19.53 -14.49
N TRP A 226 4.45 -18.25 -14.12
CA TRP A 226 4.60 -17.82 -12.72
C TRP A 226 3.27 -17.73 -11.97
N ILE A 227 2.17 -18.16 -12.59
CA ILE A 227 0.84 -18.17 -11.99
C ILE A 227 0.49 -19.60 -11.70
#